data_AF-A0A1B6BYZ0-F1
#
_entry.id   AF-A0A1B6BYZ0-F1
#
_cell.length_a   1.000
_cell.length_b   1.000
_cell.length_c   1.000
_cell.angle_alpha   90.00
_cell.angle_beta   90.00
_cell.angle_gamma   90.00
#
_symmetry.space_group_name_H-M   'P 1'
#
loop_
_entity.id
_entity.type
_entity.pdbx_description
1 polymer ?
#
loop_
_entity_poly.entity_id
_entity_poly.type
_entity_poly.pdbx_seq_one_letter_code
_entity_poly.pdbx_strand_id
1 'polypeptide(L)'
;MEVIGQFNLGFIIARLDSDLFIIDQHASDEKYNFETLQKSTTILNQKLVIPQQLNLTAVNEYILLENLDVFKANGFEFDIDENAQTSRKVSLKTIPMSRNWTFGKEDIDELIFMLQDAPHTFCRPSRVRAMFAS
;
A
#
# COMPACT_ATOMS: atom_id res chain seq x y z
N MET A 1 -18.82 -17.65 -16.79
CA MET A 1 -18.99 -16.58 -17.79
C MET A 1 -18.23 -17.01 -19.04
N GLU A 2 -18.87 -16.94 -20.19
CA GLU A 2 -18.35 -17.37 -21.49
C GLU A 2 -18.18 -16.14 -22.39
N VAL A 3 -17.01 -15.99 -23.02
CA VAL A 3 -16.74 -14.88 -23.94
C VAL A 3 -17.36 -15.19 -25.30
N ILE A 4 -18.20 -14.28 -25.81
CA ILE A 4 -18.84 -14.40 -27.12
C ILE A 4 -17.99 -13.72 -28.20
N GLY A 5 -17.43 -12.55 -27.90
CA GLY A 5 -16.61 -11.80 -28.85
C GLY A 5 -16.29 -10.38 -28.37
N GLN A 6 -15.73 -9.58 -29.27
CA GLN A 6 -15.38 -8.18 -29.02
C GLN A 6 -16.34 -7.25 -29.78
N PHE A 7 -16.73 -6.15 -29.14
CA PHE A 7 -17.54 -5.10 -29.73
C PHE A 7 -16.78 -3.77 -29.72
N ASN A 8 -16.81 -3.07 -30.86
CA ASN A 8 -16.27 -1.72 -31.02
C ASN A 8 -14.82 -1.52 -30.55
N LEU A 9 -13.99 -2.57 -30.60
CA LEU A 9 -12.58 -2.58 -30.19
C LEU A 9 -12.31 -2.15 -28.72
N GLY A 10 -13.35 -2.07 -27.88
CA GLY A 10 -13.26 -1.58 -26.50
C GLY A 10 -14.02 -2.42 -25.48
N PHE A 11 -14.93 -3.29 -25.94
CA PHE A 11 -15.77 -4.08 -25.06
C PHE A 11 -15.68 -5.57 -25.36
N ILE A 12 -15.66 -6.37 -24.31
CA ILE A 12 -15.84 -7.83 -24.38
C ILE A 12 -17.31 -8.10 -24.10
N ILE A 13 -17.96 -8.82 -25.03
CA ILE A 13 -19.32 -9.31 -24.84
C ILE A 13 -19.23 -10.72 -24.27
N ALA A 14 -19.86 -10.93 -23.12
CA ALA A 14 -19.83 -12.21 -22.42
C ALA A 14 -21.24 -12.61 -21.97
N ARG A 15 -21.48 -13.93 -21.90
CA ARG A 15 -22.71 -14.50 -21.39
C ARG A 15 -22.46 -15.20 -20.07
N LEU A 16 -23.40 -15.06 -19.14
CA LEU A 16 -23.51 -15.93 -17.98
C LEU A 16 -24.96 -16.41 -17.93
N ASP A 17 -25.16 -17.71 -18.12
CA ASP A 17 -26.49 -18.33 -18.22
C ASP A 17 -27.37 -17.64 -19.27
N SER A 18 -28.48 -17.00 -18.86
CA SER A 18 -29.38 -16.25 -19.75
C SER A 18 -29.02 -14.78 -19.92
N ASP A 19 -28.04 -14.27 -19.16
CA ASP A 19 -27.71 -12.86 -19.09
C ASP A 19 -26.52 -12.50 -19.98
N LEU A 20 -26.62 -11.32 -20.60
CA LEU A 20 -25.57 -10.75 -21.45
C LEU A 20 -24.89 -9.59 -20.73
N PHE A 21 -23.57 -9.62 -20.70
CA PHE A 21 -22.72 -8.60 -20.08
C PHE A 21 -21.87 -7.91 -21.14
N ILE A 22 -21.71 -6.59 -20.95
CA ILE A 22 -20.73 -5.78 -21.68
C ILE A 22 -19.64 -5.36 -20.71
N ILE A 23 -18.40 -5.71 -21.03
CA ILE A 23 -17.26 -5.52 -20.14
C ILE A 23 -16.29 -4.55 -20.82
N ASP A 24 -15.98 -3.43 -20.17
CA ASP A 24 -14.92 -2.53 -20.62
C ASP A 24 -13.57 -3.24 -20.47
N GLN A 25 -12.89 -3.48 -21.59
CA GLN A 25 -11.67 -4.28 -21.61
C GLN A 25 -10.52 -3.58 -20.87
N HIS A 26 -10.44 -2.25 -20.92
CA HIS A 26 -9.36 -1.49 -20.29
C HIS A 26 -9.61 -1.36 -18.79
N ALA A 27 -10.81 -0.91 -18.39
CA ALA A 27 -11.11 -0.72 -16.98
C ALA A 27 -11.05 -2.05 -16.19
N SER A 28 -11.43 -3.17 -16.81
CA SER A 28 -11.37 -4.48 -16.16
C SER A 28 -9.94 -4.99 -16.00
N ASP A 29 -9.09 -4.82 -17.03
CA ASP A 29 -7.68 -5.19 -16.97
C ASP A 29 -6.91 -4.30 -15.98
N GLU A 30 -7.13 -2.99 -16.03
CA GLU A 30 -6.56 -2.02 -15.08
C GLU A 30 -6.97 -2.33 -13.64
N LYS A 31 -8.25 -2.68 -13.40
CA LYS A 31 -8.71 -3.05 -12.06
C LYS A 31 -8.02 -4.33 -11.56
N TYR A 32 -7.88 -5.34 -12.41
CA TYR A 32 -7.17 -6.57 -12.06
C TYR A 32 -5.69 -6.30 -11.75
N ASN A 33 -5.02 -5.53 -12.62
CA ASN A 33 -3.62 -5.16 -12.45
C ASN A 33 -3.40 -4.33 -11.19
N PHE A 34 -4.27 -3.35 -10.92
CA PHE A 34 -4.24 -2.54 -9.70
C PHE A 34 -4.33 -3.39 -8.43
N GLU A 35 -5.31 -4.29 -8.34
CA GLU A 35 -5.47 -5.17 -7.18
C GLU A 35 -4.29 -6.15 -7.02
N THR A 36 -3.74 -6.63 -8.14
CA THR A 36 -2.55 -7.49 -8.15
C THR A 36 -1.33 -6.73 -7.62
N LEU A 37 -1.04 -5.55 -8.17
CA LEU A 37 0.06 -4.70 -7.75
C LEU A 37 -0.04 -4.30 -6.28
N GLN A 38 -1.24 -3.94 -5.81
CA GLN A 38 -1.50 -3.65 -4.41
C GLN A 38 -1.06 -4.82 -3.51
N LYS A 39 -1.41 -6.07 -3.86
CA LYS A 39 -1.13 -7.26 -3.03
C LYS A 39 0.31 -7.77 -3.12
N SER A 40 0.88 -7.84 -4.31
CA SER A 40 2.16 -8.55 -4.52
C SER A 40 3.39 -7.66 -4.42
N THR A 41 3.25 -6.34 -4.58
CA THR A 41 4.42 -5.45 -4.75
C THR A 41 5.03 -5.07 -3.42
N THR A 42 6.29 -5.39 -3.17
CA THR A 42 7.05 -4.72 -2.10
C THR A 42 7.72 -3.48 -2.68
N ILE A 43 7.47 -2.31 -2.08
CA ILE A 43 8.01 -1.04 -2.59
C ILE A 43 9.51 -0.99 -2.31
N LEU A 44 10.28 -0.63 -3.32
CA LEU A 44 11.71 -0.40 -3.18
C LEU A 44 11.96 0.77 -2.23
N ASN A 45 12.98 0.64 -1.39
CA ASN A 45 13.29 1.63 -0.38
C ASN A 45 14.72 2.16 -0.52
N GLN A 46 14.92 3.35 0.03
CA GLN A 46 16.20 4.03 0.16
C GLN A 46 16.55 4.13 1.63
N LYS A 47 17.75 3.68 1.98
CA LYS A 47 18.28 3.85 3.33
C LYS A 47 18.64 5.32 3.59
N LEU A 48 18.20 5.83 4.74
CA LEU A 48 18.59 7.16 5.21
C LEU A 48 20.05 7.15 5.65
N VAL A 49 20.74 8.27 5.43
CA VAL A 49 22.15 8.45 5.87
C VAL A 49 22.23 8.37 7.40
N ILE A 50 21.25 8.99 8.07
CA ILE A 50 21.09 8.96 9.52
C ILE A 50 19.65 8.51 9.79
N PRO A 51 19.43 7.45 10.60
CA PRO A 51 18.08 7.07 11.01
C PRO A 51 17.35 8.25 11.66
N GLN A 52 16.10 8.47 11.28
CA GLN A 52 15.31 9.58 11.78
C GLN A 52 14.41 9.12 12.92
N GLN A 53 14.66 9.63 14.13
CA GLN A 53 13.83 9.34 15.29
C GLN A 53 12.36 9.73 15.04
N LEU A 54 11.44 8.80 15.28
CA LEU A 54 10.02 9.08 15.23
C LEU A 54 9.53 9.48 16.62
N ASN A 55 8.78 10.59 16.68
CA ASN A 55 8.03 11.00 17.85
C ASN A 55 6.57 10.57 17.63
N LEU A 56 6.20 9.44 18.21
CA LEU A 56 4.87 8.83 18.13
C LEU A 56 4.22 8.84 19.51
N THR A 57 2.90 8.82 19.60
CA THR A 57 2.22 8.54 20.88
C THR A 57 2.45 7.06 21.26
N ALA A 58 2.28 6.70 22.53
CA ALA A 58 2.44 5.31 22.97
C ALA A 58 1.51 4.34 22.20
N VAL A 59 0.30 4.79 21.85
CA VAL A 59 -0.67 4.02 21.06
C VAL A 59 -0.18 3.83 19.63
N ASN A 60 0.28 4.91 18.97
CA ASN A 60 0.77 4.84 17.60
C ASN A 60 2.06 4.01 17.49
N GLU A 61 2.95 4.13 18.48
CA GLU A 61 4.15 3.29 18.59
C GLU A 61 3.78 1.81 18.69
N TYR A 62 2.80 1.46 19.52
CA TYR A 62 2.32 0.08 19.64
C TYR A 62 1.73 -0.45 18.31
N ILE A 63 0.88 0.32 17.64
CA ILE A 63 0.27 -0.07 16.36
C ILE A 63 1.33 -0.29 15.28
N LEU A 64 2.36 0.56 15.23
CA LEU A 64 3.47 0.40 14.30
C LEU A 64 4.21 -0.91 14.57
N LEU A 65 4.53 -1.19 15.83
CA LEU A 65 5.28 -2.40 16.23
C LEU A 65 4.51 -3.70 15.93
N GLU A 66 3.18 -3.69 16.09
CA GLU A 66 2.34 -4.86 15.79
C GLU A 66 2.14 -5.11 14.28
N ASN A 67 2.44 -4.14 13.40
CA ASN A 67 2.16 -4.21 11.97
C ASN A 67 3.41 -3.92 11.10
N LEU A 68 4.61 -4.24 11.59
CA LEU A 68 5.89 -3.96 10.90
C LEU A 68 5.97 -4.53 9.48
N ASP A 69 5.31 -5.65 9.23
CA ASP A 69 5.21 -6.30 7.93
C ASP A 69 4.48 -5.42 6.90
N VAL A 70 3.39 -4.74 7.31
CA VAL A 70 2.66 -3.78 6.47
C VAL A 70 3.55 -2.60 6.10
N PHE A 71 4.28 -2.04 7.06
CA PHE A 71 5.21 -0.94 6.80
C PHE A 71 6.35 -1.37 5.86
N LYS A 72 6.90 -2.58 6.09
CA LYS A 72 7.94 -3.15 5.25
C LYS A 72 7.48 -3.36 3.80
N ALA A 73 6.27 -3.86 3.61
CA ALA A 73 5.68 -4.01 2.27
C ALA A 73 5.51 -2.66 1.56
N ASN A 74 5.28 -1.59 2.33
CA ASN A 74 5.23 -0.21 1.85
C ASN A 74 6.60 0.46 1.73
N GLY A 75 7.70 -0.25 1.97
CA GLY A 75 9.06 0.26 1.82
C GLY A 75 9.59 1.07 3.01
N PHE A 76 8.89 1.04 4.15
CA PHE A 76 9.37 1.62 5.41
C PHE A 76 10.02 0.54 6.27
N GLU A 77 11.26 0.77 6.70
CA GLU A 77 11.91 -0.03 7.73
C GLU A 77 12.28 0.85 8.92
N PHE A 78 12.27 0.24 10.10
CA PHE A 78 12.57 0.91 11.35
C PHE A 78 13.69 0.20 12.11
N ASP A 79 14.38 0.98 12.92
CA ASP A 79 15.24 0.51 14.00
C ASP A 79 14.46 0.65 15.32
N ILE A 80 14.51 -0.39 16.15
CA ILE A 80 13.70 -0.50 17.36
C ILE A 80 14.64 -0.64 18.56
N ASP A 81 14.64 0.36 19.42
CA ASP A 81 15.35 0.33 20.71
C ASP A 81 14.36 0.03 21.84
N GLU A 82 14.35 -1.21 22.31
CA GLU A 82 13.47 -1.65 23.39
C GLU A 82 13.77 -0.96 24.74
N ASN A 83 15.00 -0.48 24.93
CA ASN A 83 15.45 0.16 26.16
C ASN A 83 15.13 1.66 26.21
N ALA A 84 14.76 2.26 25.07
CA ALA A 84 14.37 3.65 25.01
C ALA A 84 13.04 3.90 25.73
N GLN A 85 12.81 5.16 26.10
CA GLN A 85 11.54 5.58 26.67
C GLN A 85 10.39 5.30 25.69
N THR A 86 9.25 4.82 26.19
CA THR A 86 8.00 4.73 25.43
C THR A 86 7.75 6.04 24.69
N SER A 87 7.29 5.96 23.44
CA SER A 87 7.13 7.08 22.49
C SER A 87 8.39 7.45 21.68
N ARG A 88 9.54 6.84 21.97
CA ARG A 88 10.83 7.10 21.31
C ARG A 88 11.61 5.82 20.96
N LYS A 89 10.95 4.67 20.94
CA LYS A 89 11.61 3.40 20.64
C LYS A 89 11.92 3.21 19.16
N VAL A 90 11.22 3.95 18.30
CA VAL A 90 11.24 3.71 16.85
C VAL A 90 11.98 4.81 16.11
N SER A 91 12.98 4.42 15.32
CA SER A 91 13.68 5.28 14.38
C SER A 91 13.48 4.80 12.95
N LEU A 92 13.13 5.71 12.04
CA LEU A 92 12.98 5.43 10.62
C LEU A 92 14.35 5.20 9.97
N LYS A 93 14.54 4.04 9.36
CA LYS A 93 15.81 3.61 8.75
C LYS A 93 15.78 3.73 7.24
N THR A 94 14.66 3.38 6.61
CA THR A 94 14.48 3.45 5.16
C THR A 94 13.17 4.14 4.82
N ILE A 95 13.15 4.85 3.71
CA ILE A 95 11.94 5.44 3.13
C ILE A 95 11.66 4.81 1.78
N PRO A 96 10.40 4.68 1.36
CA PRO A 96 10.07 4.21 0.03
C PRO A 96 10.62 5.20 -1.01
N MET A 97 11.17 4.65 -2.09
CA MET A 97 11.69 5.44 -3.21
C MET A 97 10.94 5.04 -4.49
N SER A 98 10.37 6.03 -5.15
CA SER A 98 9.85 5.90 -6.50
C SER A 98 10.17 7.17 -7.29
N ARG A 99 10.46 7.03 -8.59
CA ARG A 99 11.12 8.07 -9.41
C ARG A 99 10.51 9.48 -9.23
N ASN A 100 9.18 9.56 -9.20
CA ASN A 100 8.44 10.82 -9.12
C ASN A 100 7.69 11.00 -7.78
N TRP A 101 7.88 10.10 -6.82
CA TRP A 101 7.13 10.11 -5.56
C TRP A 101 8.09 10.19 -4.36
N THR A 102 7.86 11.20 -3.52
CA THR A 102 8.60 11.44 -2.27
C THR A 102 7.79 10.99 -1.07
N PHE A 103 8.25 9.98 -0.34
CA PHE A 103 7.55 9.51 0.85
C PHE A 103 8.24 10.01 2.13
N GLY A 104 7.46 10.17 3.20
CA GLY A 104 7.96 10.74 4.46
C GLY A 104 7.13 10.32 5.67
N LYS A 105 7.24 11.12 6.75
CA LYS A 105 6.56 10.84 8.02
C LYS A 105 5.03 10.87 7.88
N GLU A 106 4.50 11.76 7.04
CA GLU A 106 3.06 11.90 6.81
C GLU A 106 2.43 10.59 6.33
N ASP A 107 3.12 9.84 5.48
CA ASP A 107 2.67 8.53 4.98
C ASP A 107 2.68 7.45 6.08
N ILE A 108 3.60 7.56 7.05
CA ILE A 108 3.63 6.68 8.23
C ILE A 108 2.43 6.97 9.13
N ASP A 109 2.17 8.26 9.39
CA ASP A 109 1.03 8.69 10.19
C ASP A 109 -0.31 8.27 9.52
N GLU A 110 -0.41 8.35 8.19
CA GLU A 110 -1.56 7.84 7.42
C GLU A 110 -1.72 6.32 7.58
N LEU A 111 -0.65 5.55 7.44
CA LEU A 111 -0.67 4.11 7.63
C LEU A 111 -1.12 3.70 9.04
N ILE A 112 -0.61 4.39 10.06
CA ILE A 112 -1.03 4.16 11.45
C ILE A 112 -2.52 4.45 11.62
N PHE A 113 -3.01 5.55 11.05
CA PHE A 113 -4.44 5.89 11.09
C PHE A 113 -5.32 4.84 10.43
N MET A 114 -4.91 4.30 9.27
CA MET A 114 -5.65 3.23 8.60
C MET A 114 -5.68 1.94 9.43
N LEU A 115 -4.56 1.59 10.08
CA LEU A 115 -4.46 0.39 10.92
C LEU A 115 -5.21 0.51 12.25
N GLN A 116 -5.49 1.73 12.71
CA GLN A 116 -6.37 1.97 13.87
C GLN A 116 -7.81 1.52 13.58
N ASP A 117 -8.31 1.79 12.38
CA ASP A 117 -9.68 1.46 11.98
C ASP A 117 -9.82 -0.02 11.55
N ALA A 118 -8.79 -0.56 10.89
CA ALA A 118 -8.75 -1.94 10.41
C ALA A 118 -7.44 -2.67 10.80
N PRO A 119 -7.36 -3.20 12.03
CA PRO A 119 -6.17 -3.92 12.51
C PRO A 119 -5.81 -5.11 11.63
N HIS A 120 -4.51 -5.37 11.45
CA HIS A 120 -3.97 -6.49 10.66
C HIS A 120 -4.41 -6.53 9.19
N THR A 121 -4.96 -5.41 8.68
CA THR A 121 -5.32 -5.31 7.27
C THR A 121 -4.12 -4.85 6.48
N PHE A 122 -3.84 -5.55 5.38
CA PHE A 122 -2.84 -5.11 4.44
C PHE A 122 -3.30 -3.82 3.75
N CYS A 123 -2.73 -2.68 4.14
CA CYS A 123 -3.11 -1.36 3.63
C CYS A 123 -1.95 -0.64 2.93
N ARG A 124 -2.33 0.28 2.05
CA ARG A 124 -1.44 1.12 1.25
C ARG A 124 -1.84 2.58 1.43
N PRO A 125 -0.92 3.50 1.74
CA PRO A 125 -1.25 4.90 1.88
C PRO A 125 -1.71 5.47 0.53
N SER A 126 -2.47 6.56 0.58
CA SER A 126 -3.08 7.21 -0.59
C SER A 126 -2.10 7.43 -1.75
N ARG A 127 -0.87 7.86 -1.46
CA ARG A 127 0.17 8.12 -2.45
C ARG A 127 0.69 6.86 -3.13
N VAL A 128 0.82 5.76 -2.39
CA VAL A 128 1.17 4.45 -2.97
C VAL A 128 0.04 3.95 -3.87
N ARG A 129 -1.22 4.09 -3.44
CA ARG A 129 -2.37 3.71 -4.26
C ARG A 129 -2.41 4.52 -5.55
N ALA A 130 -2.19 5.83 -5.48
CA ALA A 130 -2.13 6.70 -6.66
C ALA A 130 -1.00 6.31 -7.60
N MET A 131 0.16 5.89 -7.08
CA MET A 131 1.28 5.37 -7.87
C MET A 131 0.94 4.08 -8.63
N PHE A 132 0.08 3.19 -8.10
CA PHE A 132 -0.33 1.98 -8.81
C PHE A 132 -1.49 2.21 -9.80
N ALA A 133 -2.20 3.33 -9.68
CA ALA A 133 -3.30 3.70 -10.56
C ALA A 133 -2.88 4.64 -11.71
N SER A 134 -1.60 5.00 -11.79
CA SER A 134 -1.03 5.93 -12.78
C SER A 134 -0.48 5.25 -14.02
#